data_AF-A0A5R8YQX2-F1
#
_entry.id   AF-A0A5R8YQX2-F1
#
_cell.length_a   1.000
_cell.length_b   1.000
_cell.length_c   1.000
_cell.angle_alpha   90.00
_cell.angle_beta   90.00
_cell.angle_gamma   90.00
#
_symmetry.space_group_name_H-M   'P 1'
#
loop_
_entity.id
_entity.type
_entity.pdbx_description
1 polymer ?
#
loop_
_entity_poly.entity_id
_entity_poly.type
_entity_poly.pdbx_seq_one_letter_code
_entity_poly.pdbx_strand_id
1 'polypeptide(L)' 'MDYFIVVVITVAGLYFHGWLYLRMRRWMDRDLALSLAGDDPLKQARMLELLERARREKVNRKALAAWLEREDQRTG' A
#
# COMPACT_ATOMS: atom_id res chain seq x y z
N MET A 1 -16.78 -2.02 -38.25
CA MET A 1 -17.18 -1.20 -37.10
C MET A 1 -17.48 -2.05 -35.85
N ASP A 2 -17.34 -3.38 -35.90
CA ASP A 2 -17.53 -4.28 -34.74
C ASP A 2 -16.29 -4.52 -33.89
N TYR A 3 -15.10 -4.39 -34.48
CA TYR A 3 -13.83 -4.61 -33.76
C TYR A 3 -13.58 -3.58 -32.66
N PHE A 4 -14.15 -2.38 -32.77
CA PHE A 4 -13.94 -1.30 -31.81
C PHE A 4 -14.54 -1.65 -30.44
N ILE A 5 -15.74 -2.26 -30.43
CA ILE A 5 -16.41 -2.69 -29.19
C ILE A 5 -15.62 -3.81 -28.53
N VAL A 6 -15.15 -4.79 -29.32
CA VAL A 6 -14.33 -5.90 -28.80
C VAL A 6 -13.02 -5.39 -28.19
N VAL A 7 -12.35 -4.45 -28.85
CA VAL A 7 -11.12 -3.84 -28.33
C VAL A 7 -11.41 -3.05 -27.05
N VAL A 8 -12.47 -2.23 -27.03
CA VAL A 8 -12.83 -1.43 -25.85
C VAL A 8 -13.18 -2.31 -24.66
N ILE A 9 -13.97 -3.37 -24.82
CA ILE A 9 -14.33 -4.27 -23.72
C ILE A 9 -13.11 -5.06 -23.22
N THR A 10 -12.26 -5.53 -24.13
CA THR A 10 -11.03 -6.26 -23.76
C THR A 10 -10.07 -5.36 -22.97
N VAL A 11 -9.83 -4.15 -23.46
CA VAL A 11 -8.98 -3.16 -22.78
C VAL A 11 -9.62 -2.73 -21.47
N ALA A 12 -10.93 -2.51 -21.42
CA ALA A 12 -11.65 -2.18 -20.21
C ALA A 12 -11.54 -3.29 -19.15
N GLY A 13 -11.67 -4.57 -19.54
CA GLY A 13 -11.50 -5.71 -18.66
C GLY A 13 -10.07 -5.81 -18.08
N LEU A 14 -9.07 -5.62 -18.94
CA LEU A 14 -7.65 -5.63 -18.53
C LEU A 14 -7.33 -4.44 -17.61
N TYR A 15 -7.84 -3.26 -17.95
CA TYR A 15 -7.67 -2.06 -17.16
C TYR A 15 -8.38 -2.17 -15.81
N PHE A 16 -9.58 -2.75 -15.79
CA PHE A 16 -10.36 -2.99 -14.57
C PHE A 16 -9.63 -3.92 -13.61
N HIS A 17 -8.97 -4.98 -14.11
CA HIS A 17 -8.14 -5.86 -13.30
C HIS A 17 -6.94 -5.13 -12.67
N GLY A 18 -6.20 -4.36 -13.48
CA GLY A 18 -5.06 -3.57 -12.98
C GLY A 18 -5.50 -2.51 -11.97
N TRP A 19 -6.63 -1.86 -12.21
CA TRP A 19 -7.21 -0.87 -11.33
C TRP A 19 -7.71 -1.48 -10.01
N LEU A 20 -8.44 -2.61 -10.06
CA LEU A 20 -8.85 -3.34 -8.86
C LEU A 20 -7.64 -3.82 -8.06
N TYR A 21 -6.60 -4.30 -8.73
CA TYR A 21 -5.35 -4.71 -8.08
C TYR A 21 -4.69 -3.54 -7.34
N LEU A 22 -4.54 -2.39 -8.00
CA LEU A 22 -3.99 -1.18 -7.37
C LEU A 22 -4.90 -0.64 -6.26
N ARG A 23 -6.22 -0.73 -6.41
CA ARG A 23 -7.19 -0.24 -5.44
C ARG A 23 -7.21 -1.11 -4.19
N MET A 24 -7.34 -2.43 -4.31
CA MET A 24 -7.20 -3.35 -3.16
C MET A 24 -5.84 -3.18 -2.49
N ARG A 25 -4.77 -3.07 -3.28
CA ARG A 25 -3.42 -2.80 -2.75
C ARG A 25 -3.38 -1.48 -1.97
N ARG A 26 -4.09 -0.43 -2.40
CA ARG A 26 -4.16 0.85 -1.69
C ARG A 26 -4.95 0.77 -0.37
N TRP A 27 -5.94 -0.11 -0.29
CA TRP A 27 -6.69 -0.36 0.94
C TRP A 27 -5.88 -1.22 1.92
N MET A 28 -5.21 -2.25 1.41
CA MET A 28 -4.51 -3.23 2.23
C MET A 28 -3.39 -2.63 3.07
N ASP A 29 -2.49 -1.78 2.55
CA ASP A 29 -1.50 -1.19 3.46
C ASP A 29 -2.01 -0.02 4.31
N ARG A 30 -3.27 0.42 4.12
CA ARG A 30 -3.92 1.28 5.14
C ARG A 30 -4.35 0.40 6.32
N ASP A 31 -4.84 -0.79 6.02
CA ASP A 31 -5.17 -1.81 7.00
C ASP A 31 -3.93 -2.37 7.71
N LEU A 32 -2.84 -2.60 6.97
CA LEU A 32 -1.54 -3.02 7.51
C LEU A 32 -0.97 -1.98 8.48
N ALA A 33 -1.05 -0.69 8.14
CA ALA A 33 -0.60 0.36 9.04
C ALA A 33 -1.44 0.41 10.33
N LEU A 34 -2.73 0.11 10.22
CA LEU A 34 -3.65 0.00 11.35
C LEU A 34 -3.37 -1.25 12.21
N SER A 35 -3.11 -2.40 11.59
CA SER A 35 -2.81 -3.65 12.32
C SER A 35 -1.43 -3.65 12.97
N LEU A 36 -0.44 -2.99 12.35
CA LEU A 36 0.91 -2.85 12.92
C LEU A 36 0.95 -1.87 14.09
N ALA A 37 0.08 -0.85 14.09
CA ALA A 37 0.00 0.13 15.18
C ALA A 37 -0.62 -0.46 16.47
N GLY A 38 -1.49 -1.47 16.36
CA GLY A 38 -2.17 -2.05 17.51
C GLY A 38 -2.93 -1.01 18.37
N ASP A 39 -3.14 -1.32 19.65
CA ASP A 39 -3.86 -0.47 20.63
C ASP A 39 -2.91 0.46 21.44
N ASP A 40 -1.62 0.48 21.11
CA ASP A 40 -0.62 1.25 21.87
C ASP A 40 -0.38 2.65 21.25
N PRO A 41 -0.83 3.74 21.89
CA PRO A 41 -0.73 5.08 21.32
C PRO A 41 0.72 5.57 21.15
N LEU A 42 1.65 5.10 22.00
CA LEU A 42 3.06 5.47 21.92
C LEU A 42 3.75 4.83 20.71
N LYS A 43 3.44 3.56 20.46
CA LYS A 43 3.93 2.82 19.28
C LYS A 43 3.30 3.35 18.01
N GLN A 44 2.01 3.70 18.06
CA GLN A 44 1.30 4.33 16.94
C GLN A 44 1.94 5.64 16.50
N ALA A 45 2.31 6.52 17.44
CA ALA A 45 2.99 7.79 17.13
C ALA A 45 4.34 7.55 16.44
N ARG A 46 5.16 6.62 16.94
CA ARG A 46 6.43 6.24 16.29
C ARG A 46 6.22 5.60 14.92
N MET A 47 5.24 4.71 14.80
CA MET A 47 4.91 4.04 13.55
C MET A 47 4.46 5.06 12.49
N LEU A 48 3.67 6.06 12.87
CA LEU A 48 3.27 7.18 12.01
C LEU A 48 4.46 7.99 11.52
N GLU A 49 5.42 8.28 12.40
CA GLU A 49 6.63 9.03 12.06
C GLU A 49 7.53 8.26 11.07
N LEU A 50 7.70 6.96 11.29
CA LEU A 50 8.39 6.05 10.37
C LEU A 50 7.65 5.92 9.04
N LEU A 51 6.32 5.87 9.06
CA LEU A 51 5.49 5.81 7.86
C LEU A 51 5.61 7.10 7.03
N GLU A 52 5.70 8.25 7.70
CA GLU A 52 5.98 9.53 7.03
C GLU A 52 7.34 9.55 6.34
N ARG A 53 8.39 9.05 7.01
CA ARG A 53 9.73 8.92 6.40
C ARG A 53 9.73 8.00 5.20
N ALA A 54 9.13 6.82 5.33
CA ALA A 54 9.04 5.87 4.23
C ALA A 54 8.21 6.40 3.05
N ARG A 55 7.21 7.24 3.33
CA ARG A 55 6.42 7.93 2.29
C ARG A 55 7.25 8.99 1.56
N ARG A 56 8.12 9.73 2.25
CA ARG A 56 9.08 10.66 1.63
C ARG A 56 10.10 9.92 0.77
N GLU A 57 10.55 8.75 1.22
CA GLU A 57 11.47 7.88 0.49
C GLU A 57 10.81 7.05 -0.64
N LYS A 58 9.49 7.16 -0.83
CA LYS A 58 8.73 6.36 -1.80
C LYS A 58 8.97 4.86 -1.67
N VAL A 59 9.17 4.37 -0.44
CA VAL A 59 9.42 2.95 -0.17
C VAL A 59 8.19 2.15 -0.63
N ASN A 60 8.46 1.10 -1.43
CA ASN A 60 7.42 0.28 -2.02
C ASN A 60 6.63 -0.42 -0.91
N ARG A 61 5.30 -0.43 -0.97
CA ARG A 61 4.48 -0.78 0.21
C ARG A 61 4.60 -2.24 0.69
N LYS A 62 5.00 -3.16 -0.21
CA LYS A 62 5.43 -4.53 0.15
C LYS A 62 6.72 -4.56 1.00
N ALA A 63 7.62 -3.61 0.75
CA ALA A 63 8.85 -3.44 1.51
C ALA A 63 8.66 -2.50 2.71
N LEU A 64 7.56 -1.72 2.75
CA LEU A 64 7.25 -0.79 3.84
C LEU A 64 7.10 -1.53 5.17
N ALA A 65 6.39 -2.67 5.20
CA ALA A 65 6.24 -3.47 6.41
C ALA A 65 7.61 -3.90 6.98
N ALA A 66 8.42 -4.52 6.13
CA ALA A 66 9.76 -4.97 6.49
C ALA A 66 10.72 -3.80 6.76
N TRP A 67 10.49 -2.62 6.16
CA TRP A 67 11.28 -1.41 6.41
C TRP A 67 10.93 -0.82 7.77
N LEU A 68 9.64 -0.70 8.11
CA LEU A 68 9.20 -0.25 9.43
C LEU A 68 9.68 -1.18 10.53
N GLU A 69 9.58 -2.49 10.34
CA GLU A 69 10.05 -3.49 11.31
C GLU A 69 11.57 -3.42 11.50
N ARG A 70 12.34 -3.22 10.42
CA ARG A 70 13.79 -2.99 10.51
C ARG A 70 14.16 -1.69 11.22
N GLU A 71 13.44 -0.61 10.93
CA GLU A 71 13.75 0.70 11.52
C GLU A 71 13.31 0.79 12.98
N ASP A 72 12.23 0.09 13.36
CA ASP A 72 11.82 -0.11 14.75
C ASP A 72 12.88 -0.90 15.53
N GLN A 73 13.36 -2.03 14.98
CA GLN A 73 14.45 -2.82 15.58
C GLN A 73 15.80 -2.10 15.65
N ARG A 74 16.04 -1.13 14.76
CA ARG A 74 17.27 -0.31 14.76
C ARG A 74 17.22 0.80 15.82
N THR A 75 16.02 1.23 16.21
CA THR A 75 15.81 2.40 17.07
C THR A 75 15.22 2.04 18.45
N GLY A 76 15.03 0.75 18.74
CA GLY A 76 14.68 0.19 20.05
C GLY A 76 15.85 -0.58 20.63
#